data_AF-A0A7L2WD72-F1
#
_entry.id   AF-A0A7L2WD72-F1
#
_cell.length_a   1.000
_cell.length_b   1.000
_cell.length_c   1.000
_cell.angle_alpha   90.00
_cell.angle_beta   90.00
_cell.angle_gamma   90.00
#
_symmetry.space_group_name_H-M   'P 1'
#
loop_
_entity.id
_entity.type
_entity.pdbx_description
1 polymer ?
#
loop_
_entity_poly.entity_id
_entity_poly.type
_entity_poly.pdbx_seq_one_letter_code
_entity_poly.pdbx_strand_id
1 'polypeptide(L)'
;KGMATPEKAVITLDAMKALDPHRLKPDSMETERIITVLDETIAKLEMSSLIPRIIDSLDRFADMLGPEITNNLIEHQKLSNEMEHLLASLEEEDAMRVEERRGCLCLLQQRLKCSVRNVLRLLLANPSLCQALKYEAWARESPAEVFIKAFGEFRNFMLDRLLTSPVEEEEKIQFMEDISLQIKKNTEAITALQAELAAAIRTREEEIHKKDNVIKDLKTSMQDLAKVCKAGIQQIKQEGEKQQKEELQASQARCARLQQDIQQLGAQLNALVLEHRASELALRKRKCRVETEIVNWIQKYDTDMGEKQAEYEEVHAAYTKEKAQLSLLMEKRAVLLQEYSQIEEERRIRQEKKEQDLKEFTTMTLAAICIQAFWRGYLVRSLFKSKRKKKGKGK
;
A
#
# COMPACT_ATOMS: atom_id res chain seq x y z
N LYS A 1 7.32 0.13 52.05
CA LYS A 1 7.15 1.35 52.89
C LYS A 1 5.85 1.18 53.67
N GLY A 2 5.90 1.21 55.00
CA GLY A 2 4.72 1.13 55.86
C GLY A 2 4.93 0.22 57.07
N MET A 3 5.83 0.61 57.99
CA MET A 3 5.81 0.08 59.35
C MET A 3 4.63 0.71 60.07
N ALA A 4 3.54 -0.05 60.26
CA ALA A 4 2.40 0.33 61.08
C ALA A 4 2.16 -0.79 62.11
N THR A 5 3.08 -0.91 63.07
CA THR A 5 3.00 -1.89 64.17
C THR A 5 3.42 -1.37 65.56
N PRO A 6 3.36 -0.06 65.91
CA PRO A 6 3.39 0.34 67.32
C PRO A 6 1.99 0.49 67.94
N GLU A 7 1.00 1.05 67.22
CA GLU A 7 -0.32 1.37 67.80
C GLU A 7 -1.16 0.12 68.13
N LYS A 8 -1.15 -0.91 67.28
CA LYS A 8 -1.90 -2.15 67.53
C LYS A 8 -1.42 -2.86 68.80
N ALA A 9 -0.10 -2.88 69.04
CA ALA A 9 0.50 -3.53 70.20
C ALA A 9 0.21 -2.76 71.50
N VAL A 10 0.17 -1.43 71.42
CA VAL A 10 -0.14 -0.55 72.57
C VAL A 10 -1.62 -0.67 72.98
N ILE A 11 -2.54 -0.72 72.01
CA ILE A 11 -3.98 -0.90 72.28
C ILE A 11 -4.27 -2.28 72.88
N THR A 12 -3.58 -3.34 72.41
CA THR A 12 -3.73 -4.69 72.99
C THR A 12 -3.18 -4.78 74.42
N LEU A 13 -2.11 -4.03 74.73
CA LEU A 13 -1.51 -4.04 76.06
C LEU A 13 -2.38 -3.30 77.08
N ASP A 14 -3.00 -2.18 76.69
CA ASP A 14 -3.96 -1.46 77.55
C ASP A 14 -5.28 -2.23 77.72
N ALA A 15 -5.75 -2.92 76.68
CA ALA A 15 -6.92 -3.79 76.78
C ALA A 15 -6.67 -5.01 77.69
N MET A 16 -5.44 -5.52 77.75
CA MET A 16 -5.06 -6.60 78.67
C MET A 16 -4.97 -6.13 80.12
N LYS A 17 -4.49 -4.91 80.37
CA LYS A 17 -4.47 -4.31 81.72
C LYS A 17 -5.87 -4.06 82.29
N ALA A 18 -6.89 -3.92 81.44
CA ALA A 18 -8.28 -3.82 81.86
C ALA A 18 -8.83 -5.13 82.47
N LEU A 19 -8.11 -6.25 82.31
CA LEU A 19 -8.47 -7.56 82.87
C LEU A 19 -7.75 -7.85 84.20
N ASP A 20 -6.78 -7.03 84.61
CA ASP A 20 -6.07 -7.20 85.87
C ASP A 20 -6.95 -6.73 87.05
N PRO A 21 -6.88 -7.38 88.23
CA PRO A 21 -7.56 -6.87 89.43
C PRO A 21 -7.08 -5.46 89.77
N HIS A 22 -7.99 -4.53 90.05
CA HIS A 22 -7.62 -3.17 90.42
C HIS A 22 -6.93 -3.08 91.79
N ARG A 23 -7.19 -4.07 92.66
CA ARG A 23 -6.58 -4.19 93.98
C ARG A 23 -5.36 -5.10 93.91
N LEU A 24 -4.22 -4.59 94.40
CA LEU A 24 -2.95 -5.33 94.43
C LEU A 24 -2.64 -5.92 95.81
N LYS A 25 -3.46 -5.63 96.83
CA LYS A 25 -3.28 -6.10 98.21
C LYS A 25 -4.59 -6.63 98.80
N PRO A 26 -4.52 -7.70 99.61
CA PRO A 26 -5.69 -8.25 100.29
C PRO A 26 -6.15 -7.30 101.40
N ASP A 27 -7.38 -6.79 101.30
CA ASP A 27 -7.95 -5.89 102.32
C ASP A 27 -8.66 -6.64 103.46
N SER A 28 -8.87 -7.97 103.31
CA SER A 28 -9.58 -8.82 104.26
C SER A 28 -8.63 -9.80 104.94
N MET A 29 -8.80 -9.93 106.27
CA MET A 29 -8.08 -10.90 107.10
C MET A 29 -8.28 -12.34 106.62
N GLU A 30 -9.45 -12.67 106.06
CA GLU A 30 -9.76 -13.97 105.49
C GLU A 30 -8.94 -14.22 104.22
N THR A 31 -8.74 -13.19 103.39
CA THR A 31 -7.94 -13.29 102.17
C THR A 31 -6.46 -13.51 102.51
N GLU A 32 -5.92 -12.74 103.46
CA GLU A 32 -4.56 -12.95 103.96
C GLU A 32 -4.37 -14.36 104.56
N ARG A 33 -5.36 -14.88 105.31
CA ARG A 33 -5.32 -16.25 105.85
C ARG A 33 -5.31 -17.31 104.76
N ILE A 34 -6.13 -17.16 103.72
CA ILE A 34 -6.19 -18.13 102.62
C ILE A 34 -4.84 -18.16 101.88
N ILE A 35 -4.28 -16.99 101.57
CA ILE A 35 -2.99 -16.88 100.86
C ILE A 35 -1.83 -17.42 101.71
N THR A 36 -1.78 -17.09 103.00
CA THR A 36 -0.75 -17.61 103.91
C THR A 36 -0.81 -19.12 104.06
N VAL A 37 -2.00 -19.72 104.11
CA VAL A 37 -2.16 -21.19 104.08
C VAL A 37 -1.61 -21.77 102.77
N LEU A 38 -1.90 -21.14 101.62
CA LEU A 38 -1.38 -21.58 100.33
C LEU A 38 0.15 -21.47 100.27
N ASP A 39 0.72 -20.35 100.72
CA ASP A 39 2.17 -20.14 100.77
C ASP A 39 2.86 -21.14 101.72
N GLU A 40 2.25 -21.45 102.87
CA GLU A 40 2.75 -22.46 103.81
C GLU A 40 2.65 -23.88 103.23
N THR A 41 1.60 -24.19 102.46
CA THR A 41 1.49 -25.48 101.77
C THR A 41 2.52 -25.64 100.66
N ILE A 42 2.83 -24.58 99.90
CA ILE A 42 3.91 -24.59 98.91
C ILE A 42 5.25 -24.86 99.59
N ALA A 43 5.56 -24.14 100.67
CA ALA A 43 6.80 -24.33 101.42
C ALA A 43 6.94 -25.76 101.97
N LYS A 44 5.84 -26.35 102.48
CA LYS A 44 5.81 -27.75 102.95
C LYS A 44 5.95 -28.76 101.81
N LEU A 45 5.32 -28.50 100.66
CA LEU A 45 5.42 -29.34 99.46
C LEU A 45 6.86 -29.36 98.93
N GLU A 46 7.48 -28.18 98.80
CA GLU A 46 8.89 -28.04 98.43
C GLU A 46 9.78 -28.85 99.37
N MET A 47 9.64 -28.68 100.68
CA MET A 47 10.45 -29.44 101.64
C MET A 47 10.20 -30.95 101.58
N SER A 48 8.94 -31.37 101.41
CA SER A 48 8.60 -32.79 101.29
C SER A 48 9.18 -33.43 100.04
N SER A 49 9.27 -32.67 98.94
CA SER A 49 9.85 -33.15 97.68
C SER A 49 11.35 -33.40 97.75
N LEU A 50 12.04 -32.80 98.72
CA LEU A 50 13.48 -32.99 98.94
C LEU A 50 13.77 -34.25 99.78
N ILE A 51 12.80 -34.78 100.52
CA ILE A 51 13.00 -35.93 101.44
C ILE A 51 13.59 -37.16 100.72
N PRO A 52 13.07 -37.62 99.56
CA PRO A 52 13.65 -38.77 98.86
C PRO A 52 15.12 -38.57 98.49
N ARG A 53 15.50 -37.35 98.08
CA ARG A 53 16.88 -37.03 97.68
C ARG A 53 17.84 -37.00 98.86
N ILE A 54 17.37 -36.45 99.97
CA ILE A 54 18.12 -36.42 101.22
C ILE A 54 18.37 -37.85 101.70
N ILE A 55 17.40 -38.75 101.51
CA ILE A 55 17.53 -40.18 101.82
C ILE A 55 18.52 -40.88 100.88
N ASP A 56 18.46 -40.64 99.57
CA ASP A 56 19.37 -41.22 98.57
C ASP A 56 20.84 -40.84 98.79
N SER A 57 21.10 -39.76 99.53
CA SER A 57 22.45 -39.25 99.82
C SER A 57 22.63 -38.90 101.30
N LEU A 58 22.05 -39.73 102.17
CA LEU A 58 22.03 -39.52 103.62
C LEU A 58 23.44 -39.35 104.21
N ASP A 59 24.44 -40.07 103.69
CA ASP A 59 25.83 -40.00 104.14
C ASP A 59 26.45 -38.60 104.00
N ARG A 60 25.98 -37.80 103.03
CA ARG A 60 26.45 -36.43 102.81
C ARG A 60 25.76 -35.43 103.73
N PHE A 61 24.54 -35.73 104.15
CA PHE A 61 23.70 -34.82 104.91
C PHE A 61 23.62 -35.18 106.41
N ALA A 62 24.09 -36.36 106.82
CA ALA A 62 23.99 -36.87 108.19
C ALA A 62 24.61 -35.92 109.24
N ASP A 63 25.78 -35.34 108.94
CA ASP A 63 26.46 -34.39 109.83
C ASP A 63 25.67 -33.08 110.00
N MET A 64 24.98 -32.63 108.94
CA MET A 64 24.20 -31.40 108.92
C MET A 64 22.80 -31.58 109.55
N LEU A 65 22.19 -32.75 109.37
CA LEU A 65 20.85 -33.09 109.86
C LEU A 65 20.84 -33.48 111.34
N GLY A 66 21.96 -33.95 111.86
CA GLY A 66 22.07 -34.46 113.23
C GLY A 66 21.40 -35.83 113.42
N PRO A 67 21.65 -36.49 114.56
CA PRO A 67 21.26 -37.89 114.77
C PRO A 67 19.73 -38.08 114.84
N GLU A 68 18.99 -37.09 115.34
CA GLU A 68 17.53 -37.18 115.49
C GLU A 68 16.82 -37.17 114.12
N ILE A 69 17.18 -36.24 113.23
CA ILE A 69 16.57 -36.13 111.91
C ILE A 69 17.04 -37.29 111.02
N THR A 70 18.32 -37.65 111.09
CA THR A 70 18.91 -38.78 110.35
C THR A 70 18.22 -40.10 110.72
N ASN A 71 17.98 -40.37 112.01
CA ASN A 71 17.25 -41.56 112.43
C ASN A 71 15.80 -41.57 111.92
N ASN A 72 15.09 -40.43 111.97
CA ASN A 72 13.72 -40.34 111.44
C ASN A 72 13.66 -40.54 109.92
N LEU A 73 14.70 -40.11 109.17
CA LEU A 73 14.82 -40.35 107.73
C LEU A 73 15.15 -41.81 107.41
N ILE A 74 15.99 -42.48 108.21
CA ILE A 74 16.26 -43.93 108.09
C ILE A 74 14.98 -44.74 108.33
N GLU A 75 14.22 -44.40 109.37
CA GLU A 75 12.91 -45.02 109.62
C GLU A 75 11.92 -44.73 108.49
N HIS A 76 11.94 -43.52 107.93
CA HIS A 76 11.14 -43.20 106.75
C HIS A 76 11.52 -44.05 105.53
N GLN A 77 12.82 -44.25 105.29
CA GLN A 77 13.33 -45.07 104.21
C GLN A 77 12.93 -46.54 104.37
N LYS A 78 13.02 -47.09 105.58
CA LYS A 78 12.55 -48.45 105.87
C LYS A 78 11.06 -48.60 105.55
N LEU A 79 10.22 -47.67 106.01
CA LEU A 79 8.79 -47.65 105.73
C LEU A 79 8.48 -47.47 104.23
N SER A 80 9.29 -46.69 103.51
CA SER A 80 9.16 -46.52 102.06
C SER A 80 9.49 -47.83 101.32
N ASN A 81 10.59 -48.48 101.68
CA ASN A 81 11.00 -49.76 101.08
C ASN A 81 9.99 -50.87 101.38
N GLU A 82 9.44 -50.93 102.60
CA GLU A 82 8.34 -51.84 102.96
C GLU A 82 7.09 -51.59 102.09
N MET A 83 6.78 -50.32 101.81
CA MET A 83 5.65 -49.95 100.95
C MET A 83 5.89 -50.35 99.51
N GLU A 84 7.09 -50.09 98.97
CA GLU A 84 7.48 -50.49 97.63
C GLU A 84 7.48 -52.01 97.44
N HIS A 85 8.01 -52.77 98.41
CA HIS A 85 7.96 -54.23 98.39
C HIS A 85 6.52 -54.76 98.42
N LEU A 86 5.63 -54.17 99.23
CA LEU A 86 4.22 -54.55 99.27
C LEU A 86 3.49 -54.21 97.97
N LEU A 87 3.79 -53.07 97.35
CA LEU A 87 3.22 -52.69 96.06
C LEU A 87 3.74 -53.57 94.91
N ALA A 88 5.02 -53.94 94.90
CA ALA A 88 5.59 -54.87 93.92
C ALA A 88 5.02 -56.28 94.07
N SER A 89 4.77 -56.73 95.32
CA SER A 89 4.10 -58.01 95.59
C SER A 89 2.61 -58.03 95.25
N LEU A 90 2.01 -56.86 94.95
CA LEU A 90 0.60 -56.72 94.63
C LEU A 90 0.29 -57.09 93.17
N GLU A 91 1.30 -57.16 92.31
CA GLU A 91 1.16 -57.54 90.90
C GLU A 91 1.02 -59.07 90.72
N GLU A 92 1.23 -59.88 91.77
CA GLU A 92 1.02 -61.34 91.75
C GLU A 92 -0.38 -61.71 92.30
N GLU A 93 -1.20 -62.35 91.46
CA GLU A 93 -2.61 -62.67 91.66
C GLU A 93 -2.88 -63.58 92.87
N ASP A 94 -3.49 -63.04 93.93
CA ASP A 94 -4.15 -63.86 94.97
C ASP A 94 -5.30 -63.09 95.65
N ALA A 95 -6.54 -63.36 95.24
CA ALA A 95 -7.73 -62.59 95.60
C ALA A 95 -8.16 -62.74 97.08
N MET A 96 -7.73 -63.79 97.78
CA MET A 96 -8.17 -64.06 99.16
C MET A 96 -7.39 -63.29 100.24
N ARG A 97 -6.34 -62.54 99.84
CA ARG A 97 -5.49 -61.73 100.73
C ARG A 97 -5.78 -60.22 100.62
N VAL A 98 -6.78 -59.81 99.84
CA VAL A 98 -6.96 -58.40 99.43
C VAL A 98 -7.42 -57.49 100.57
N GLU A 99 -8.37 -57.92 101.42
CA GLU A 99 -8.81 -57.11 102.58
C GLU A 99 -7.70 -56.90 103.63
N GLU A 100 -6.97 -57.96 104.00
CA GLU A 100 -5.86 -57.90 104.95
C GLU A 100 -4.70 -57.04 104.40
N ARG A 101 -4.36 -57.22 103.11
CA ARG A 101 -3.34 -56.42 102.42
C ARG A 101 -3.76 -54.95 102.29
N ARG A 102 -5.04 -54.66 102.07
CA ARG A 102 -5.57 -53.29 102.04
C ARG A 102 -5.53 -52.61 103.41
N GLY A 103 -5.82 -53.36 104.48
CA GLY A 103 -5.63 -52.90 105.86
C GLY A 103 -4.17 -52.58 106.18
N CYS A 104 -3.24 -53.46 105.79
CA CYS A 104 -1.79 -53.24 105.93
C CYS A 104 -1.30 -52.04 105.11
N LEU A 105 -1.76 -51.87 103.87
CA LEU A 105 -1.43 -50.71 103.04
C LEU A 105 -1.96 -49.41 103.64
N CYS A 106 -3.19 -49.40 104.18
CA CYS A 106 -3.73 -48.22 104.86
C CYS A 106 -2.93 -47.86 106.12
N LEU A 107 -2.55 -48.86 106.92
CA LEU A 107 -1.72 -48.66 108.11
C LEU A 107 -0.32 -48.16 107.75
N LEU A 108 0.30 -48.72 106.71
CA LEU A 108 1.62 -48.32 106.24
C LEU A 108 1.59 -46.92 105.62
N GLN A 109 0.55 -46.59 104.85
CA GLN A 109 0.33 -45.24 104.34
C GLN A 109 0.16 -44.23 105.49
N GLN A 110 -0.57 -44.59 106.55
CA GLN A 110 -0.72 -43.72 107.72
C GLN A 110 0.60 -43.55 108.47
N ARG A 111 1.39 -44.62 108.63
CA ARG A 111 2.74 -44.57 109.20
C ARG A 111 3.68 -43.71 108.36
N LEU A 112 3.66 -43.85 107.04
CA LEU A 112 4.45 -43.07 106.11
C LEU A 112 4.07 -41.58 106.18
N LYS A 113 2.77 -41.25 106.18
CA LYS A 113 2.26 -39.89 106.41
C LYS A 113 2.73 -39.32 107.75
N CYS A 114 2.68 -40.11 108.81
CA CYS A 114 3.14 -39.68 110.13
C CYS A 114 4.66 -39.47 110.14
N SER A 115 5.41 -40.33 109.48
CA SER A 115 6.86 -40.24 109.29
C SER A 115 7.25 -38.95 108.56
N VAL A 116 6.64 -38.69 107.39
CA VAL A 116 6.85 -37.43 106.64
C VAL A 116 6.49 -36.23 107.49
N ARG A 117 5.37 -36.25 108.22
CA ARG A 117 4.96 -35.16 109.09
C ARG A 117 5.92 -34.92 110.26
N ASN A 118 6.49 -35.98 110.81
CA ASN A 118 7.48 -35.88 111.89
C ASN A 118 8.81 -35.34 111.36
N VAL A 119 9.29 -35.85 110.22
CA VAL A 119 10.48 -35.35 109.51
C VAL A 119 10.30 -33.86 109.15
N LEU A 120 9.17 -33.47 108.55
CA LEU A 120 8.88 -32.08 108.22
C LEU A 120 8.78 -31.19 109.46
N ARG A 121 8.19 -31.67 110.57
CA ARG A 121 8.17 -30.90 111.83
C ARG A 121 9.58 -30.61 112.34
N LEU A 122 10.48 -31.60 112.31
CA LEU A 122 11.86 -31.46 112.75
C LEU A 122 12.69 -30.58 111.82
N LEU A 123 12.50 -30.70 110.50
CA LEU A 123 13.15 -29.84 109.51
C LEU A 123 12.68 -28.38 109.65
N LEU A 124 11.36 -28.16 109.71
CA LEU A 124 10.77 -26.81 109.80
C LEU A 124 11.00 -26.13 111.16
N ALA A 125 11.31 -26.90 112.21
CA ALA A 125 11.75 -26.34 113.50
C ALA A 125 13.11 -25.62 113.39
N ASN A 126 13.90 -25.90 112.34
CA ASN A 126 15.21 -25.28 112.06
C ASN A 126 15.20 -24.61 110.67
N PRO A 127 14.78 -23.34 110.55
CA PRO A 127 14.67 -22.63 109.26
C PRO A 127 15.99 -22.53 108.47
N SER A 128 17.12 -22.36 109.17
CA SER A 128 18.46 -22.30 108.57
C SER A 128 18.86 -23.61 107.89
N LEU A 129 18.51 -24.74 108.52
CA LEU A 129 18.73 -26.09 107.97
C LEU A 129 17.89 -26.31 106.71
N CYS A 130 16.62 -25.89 106.72
CA CYS A 130 15.76 -25.96 105.53
C CYS A 130 16.35 -25.19 104.35
N GLN A 131 16.89 -24.00 104.60
CA GLN A 131 17.49 -23.17 103.55
C GLN A 131 18.78 -23.79 103.00
N ALA A 132 19.65 -24.34 103.86
CA ALA A 132 20.85 -25.06 103.45
C ALA A 132 20.50 -26.29 102.57
N LEU A 133 19.53 -27.09 103.00
CA LEU A 133 19.04 -28.26 102.26
C LEU A 133 18.44 -27.89 100.89
N LYS A 134 17.71 -26.76 100.80
CA LYS A 134 17.20 -26.27 99.52
C LYS A 134 18.34 -25.93 98.56
N TYR A 135 19.40 -25.26 98.99
CA TYR A 135 20.52 -24.94 98.10
C TYR A 135 21.32 -26.17 97.65
N GLU A 136 21.47 -27.18 98.51
CA GLU A 136 22.33 -28.34 98.26
C GLU A 136 21.62 -29.48 97.51
N ALA A 137 20.29 -29.64 97.69
CA ALA A 137 19.49 -30.71 97.07
C ALA A 137 18.77 -30.32 95.76
N TRP A 138 18.84 -29.05 95.33
CA TRP A 138 18.11 -28.53 94.15
C TRP A 138 18.74 -28.83 92.78
N ALA A 139 19.78 -29.67 92.69
CA ALA A 139 20.54 -29.86 91.45
C ALA A 139 19.89 -30.73 90.34
N ARG A 140 18.67 -31.27 90.52
CA ARG A 140 17.90 -31.99 89.49
C ARG A 140 16.41 -31.60 89.52
N GLU A 141 15.68 -31.72 88.42
CA GLU A 141 14.22 -31.56 88.40
C GLU A 141 13.56 -32.76 89.10
N SER A 142 12.66 -32.52 90.06
CA SER A 142 11.88 -33.59 90.70
C SER A 142 10.55 -33.75 89.96
N PRO A 143 9.95 -34.96 89.88
CA PRO A 143 8.58 -35.10 89.37
C PRO A 143 7.56 -34.25 90.15
N ALA A 144 7.85 -33.93 91.42
CA ALA A 144 7.02 -33.07 92.25
C ALA A 144 7.12 -31.57 91.89
N GLU A 145 8.14 -31.16 91.14
CA GLU A 145 8.35 -29.77 90.72
C GLU A 145 7.21 -29.26 89.83
N VAL A 146 6.69 -30.11 88.94
CA VAL A 146 5.54 -29.78 88.08
C VAL A 146 4.31 -29.48 88.92
N PHE A 147 4.08 -30.27 89.97
CA PHE A 147 2.97 -30.05 90.89
C PHE A 147 3.16 -28.79 91.74
N ILE A 148 4.37 -28.53 92.24
CA ILE A 148 4.70 -27.31 93.01
C ILE A 148 4.48 -26.06 92.15
N LYS A 149 4.92 -26.08 90.88
CA LYS A 149 4.68 -24.99 89.92
C LYS A 149 3.19 -24.78 89.64
N ALA A 150 2.45 -25.83 89.31
CA ALA A 150 1.01 -25.76 89.09
C ALA A 150 0.25 -25.26 90.34
N PHE A 151 0.71 -25.63 91.54
CA PHE A 151 0.14 -25.13 92.79
C PHE A 151 0.49 -23.66 93.05
N GLY A 152 1.68 -23.21 92.65
CA GLY A 152 2.06 -21.80 92.63
C GLY A 152 1.20 -20.97 91.66
N GLU A 153 0.91 -21.50 90.47
CA GLU A 153 -0.04 -20.93 89.52
C GLU A 153 -1.45 -20.87 90.11
N PHE A 154 -1.91 -21.94 90.76
CA PHE A 154 -3.18 -21.96 91.48
C PHE A 154 -3.24 -20.91 92.59
N ARG A 155 -2.16 -20.74 93.36
CA ARG A 155 -2.07 -19.69 94.38
C ARG A 155 -2.20 -18.30 93.78
N ASN A 156 -1.56 -18.03 92.65
CA ASN A 156 -1.68 -16.75 91.95
C ASN A 156 -3.09 -16.53 91.41
N PHE A 157 -3.68 -17.56 90.79
CA PHE A 157 -5.09 -17.52 90.35
C PHE A 157 -6.07 -17.24 91.49
N MET A 158 -5.88 -17.90 92.64
CA MET A 158 -6.70 -17.66 93.84
C MET A 158 -6.51 -16.25 94.39
N LEU A 159 -5.29 -15.72 94.36
CA LEU A 159 -5.03 -14.34 94.73
C LEU A 159 -5.79 -13.38 93.81
N ASP A 160 -5.66 -13.52 92.49
CA ASP A 160 -6.35 -12.67 91.53
C ASP A 160 -7.87 -12.72 91.70
N ARG A 161 -8.41 -13.92 91.94
CA ARG A 161 -9.84 -14.13 92.19
C ARG A 161 -10.32 -13.51 93.50
N LEU A 162 -9.51 -13.54 94.56
CA LEU A 162 -9.84 -12.94 95.84
C LEU A 162 -9.67 -11.40 95.84
N LEU A 163 -8.83 -10.88 94.94
CA LEU A 163 -8.63 -9.45 94.74
C LEU A 163 -9.65 -8.83 93.78
N THR A 164 -10.34 -9.64 92.98
CA THR A 164 -11.35 -9.18 92.02
C THR A 164 -12.73 -9.03 92.70
N SER A 165 -13.32 -7.84 92.57
CA SER A 165 -14.69 -7.56 93.04
C SER A 165 -15.73 -8.19 92.10
N PRO A 166 -16.94 -8.58 92.58
CA PRO A 166 -18.01 -9.04 91.68
C PRO A 166 -18.38 -8.03 90.59
N VAL A 167 -18.30 -6.73 90.88
CA VAL A 167 -18.55 -5.66 89.88
C VAL A 167 -17.43 -5.62 88.84
N GLU A 168 -16.17 -5.78 89.26
CA GLU A 168 -15.02 -5.82 88.34
C GLU A 168 -15.09 -7.06 87.43
N GLU A 169 -15.57 -8.19 87.94
CA GLU A 169 -15.77 -9.41 87.14
C GLU A 169 -16.87 -9.21 86.08
N GLU A 170 -18.00 -8.58 86.45
CA GLU A 170 -19.05 -8.22 85.50
C GLU A 170 -18.54 -7.24 84.43
N GLU A 171 -17.73 -6.24 84.81
CA GLU A 171 -17.09 -5.31 83.86
C GLU A 171 -16.13 -6.01 82.90
N LYS A 172 -15.32 -6.98 83.39
CA LYS A 172 -14.44 -7.80 82.54
C LYS A 172 -15.22 -8.65 81.55
N ILE A 173 -16.33 -9.27 81.98
CA ILE A 173 -17.22 -10.05 81.12
C ILE A 173 -17.81 -9.15 80.02
N GLN A 174 -18.37 -7.99 80.40
CA GLN A 174 -18.95 -7.03 79.47
C GLN A 174 -17.92 -6.54 78.44
N PHE A 175 -16.70 -6.23 78.90
CA PHE A 175 -15.59 -5.82 78.04
C PHE A 175 -15.18 -6.91 77.04
N MET A 176 -15.08 -8.16 77.50
CA MET A 176 -14.80 -9.31 76.62
C MET A 176 -15.90 -9.53 75.58
N GLU A 177 -17.17 -9.34 75.95
CA GLU A 177 -18.31 -9.45 75.04
C GLU A 177 -18.28 -8.34 73.97
N ASP A 178 -17.99 -7.10 74.37
CA ASP A 178 -17.86 -5.97 73.45
C ASP A 178 -16.71 -6.16 72.46
N ILE A 179 -15.55 -6.62 72.94
CA ILE A 179 -14.42 -6.99 72.07
C ILE A 179 -14.84 -8.11 71.12
N SER A 180 -15.51 -9.15 71.62
CA SER A 180 -15.95 -10.28 70.81
C SER A 180 -16.94 -9.84 69.71
N LEU A 181 -17.86 -8.94 70.04
CA LEU A 181 -18.80 -8.36 69.09
C LEU A 181 -18.06 -7.52 68.04
N GLN A 182 -17.09 -6.71 68.45
CA GLN A 182 -16.29 -5.90 67.54
C GLN A 182 -15.43 -6.77 66.62
N ILE A 183 -14.84 -7.85 67.13
CA ILE A 183 -14.12 -8.84 66.34
C ILE A 183 -15.06 -9.45 65.31
N LYS A 184 -16.26 -9.91 65.70
CA LYS A 184 -17.26 -10.47 64.77
C LYS A 184 -17.60 -9.48 63.64
N LYS A 185 -17.97 -8.23 63.99
CA LYS A 185 -18.26 -7.19 63.00
C LYS A 185 -17.09 -6.90 62.06
N ASN A 186 -15.87 -6.82 62.60
CA ASN A 186 -14.66 -6.63 61.80
C ASN A 186 -14.39 -7.82 60.88
N THR A 187 -14.59 -9.06 61.36
CA THR A 187 -14.42 -10.26 60.53
C THR A 187 -15.44 -10.32 59.40
N GLU A 188 -16.70 -9.99 59.67
CA GLU A 188 -17.75 -9.91 58.65
C GLU A 188 -17.39 -8.84 57.59
N ALA A 189 -16.99 -7.64 58.02
CA ALA A 189 -16.56 -6.57 57.12
C ALA A 189 -15.34 -6.98 56.27
N ILE A 190 -14.34 -7.64 56.86
CA ILE A 190 -13.18 -8.16 56.13
C ILE A 190 -13.62 -9.21 55.09
N THR A 191 -14.49 -10.14 55.46
CA THR A 191 -14.96 -11.18 54.54
C THR A 191 -15.78 -10.60 53.38
N ALA A 192 -16.61 -9.59 53.65
CA ALA A 192 -17.37 -8.88 52.62
C ALA A 192 -16.45 -8.13 51.65
N LEU A 193 -15.47 -7.39 52.16
CA LEU A 193 -14.48 -6.67 51.33
C LEU A 193 -13.61 -7.63 50.52
N GLN A 194 -13.22 -8.78 51.09
CA GLN A 194 -12.49 -9.82 50.36
C GLN A 194 -13.34 -10.41 49.23
N ALA A 195 -14.64 -10.63 49.45
CA ALA A 195 -15.56 -11.12 48.44
C ALA A 195 -15.75 -10.10 47.30
N GLU A 196 -15.93 -8.81 47.64
CA GLU A 196 -16.02 -7.72 46.66
C GLU A 196 -14.73 -7.60 45.83
N LEU A 197 -13.58 -7.65 46.47
CA LEU A 197 -12.28 -7.64 45.78
C LEU A 197 -12.15 -8.83 44.83
N ALA A 198 -12.52 -10.03 45.27
CA ALA A 198 -12.49 -11.23 44.43
C ALA A 198 -13.48 -11.16 43.25
N ALA A 199 -14.64 -10.52 43.42
CA ALA A 199 -15.60 -10.28 42.35
C ALA A 199 -15.08 -9.25 41.34
N ALA A 200 -14.47 -8.16 41.82
CA ALA A 200 -13.87 -7.14 40.97
C ALA A 200 -12.67 -7.69 40.15
N ILE A 201 -11.84 -8.53 40.76
CA ILE A 201 -10.74 -9.23 40.05
C ILE A 201 -11.29 -10.12 38.95
N ARG A 202 -12.29 -10.97 39.26
CA ARG A 202 -12.92 -11.85 38.25
C ARG A 202 -13.53 -11.07 37.09
N THR A 203 -14.26 -10.00 37.38
CA THR A 203 -14.87 -9.15 36.35
C THR A 203 -13.80 -8.53 35.43
N ARG A 204 -12.69 -8.05 36.02
CA ARG A 204 -11.56 -7.52 35.27
C ARG A 204 -10.89 -8.60 34.40
N GLU A 205 -10.69 -9.80 34.93
CA GLU A 205 -10.09 -10.92 34.18
C GLU A 205 -10.97 -11.34 32.99
N GLU A 206 -12.29 -11.38 33.17
CA GLU A 206 -13.24 -11.63 32.08
C GLU A 206 -13.18 -10.56 30.99
N GLU A 207 -13.08 -9.27 31.36
CA GLU A 207 -12.91 -8.18 30.39
C GLU A 207 -11.58 -8.27 29.65
N ILE A 208 -10.49 -8.62 30.35
CA ILE A 208 -9.18 -8.83 29.74
C ILE A 208 -9.27 -9.97 28.73
N HIS A 209 -9.87 -11.10 29.10
CA HIS A 209 -10.06 -12.22 28.18
C HIS A 209 -10.92 -11.86 26.96
N LYS A 210 -12.00 -11.07 27.14
CA LYS A 210 -12.80 -10.56 26.02
C LYS A 210 -11.95 -9.71 25.07
N LYS A 211 -11.17 -8.77 25.62
CA LYS A 211 -10.27 -7.90 24.82
C LYS A 211 -9.17 -8.70 24.13
N ASP A 212 -8.58 -9.68 24.81
CA ASP A 212 -7.56 -10.57 24.23
C ASP A 212 -8.10 -11.39 23.05
N ASN A 213 -9.35 -11.86 23.13
CA ASN A 213 -10.00 -12.55 22.01
C ASN A 213 -10.22 -11.60 20.83
N VAL A 214 -10.72 -10.39 21.07
CA VAL A 214 -10.87 -9.37 20.01
C VAL A 214 -9.52 -9.03 19.37
N ILE A 215 -8.46 -8.91 20.15
CA ILE A 215 -7.10 -8.66 19.64
C ILE A 215 -6.63 -9.83 18.75
N LYS A 216 -6.88 -11.08 19.15
CA LYS A 216 -6.56 -12.26 18.33
C LYS A 216 -7.34 -12.25 17.02
N ASP A 217 -8.64 -12.01 17.06
CA ASP A 217 -9.50 -11.98 15.88
C ASP A 217 -9.05 -10.89 14.90
N LEU A 218 -8.82 -9.66 15.40
CA LEU A 218 -8.30 -8.56 14.59
C LEU A 218 -6.93 -8.87 13.99
N LYS A 219 -6.05 -9.52 14.73
CA LYS A 219 -4.73 -9.92 14.23
C LYS A 219 -4.84 -10.96 13.10
N THR A 220 -5.72 -11.95 13.23
CA THR A 220 -5.98 -12.93 12.17
C THR A 220 -6.58 -12.27 10.93
N SER A 221 -7.60 -11.42 11.11
CA SER A 221 -8.23 -10.65 10.03
C SER A 221 -7.22 -9.78 9.28
N MET A 222 -6.35 -9.05 10.00
CA MET A 222 -5.28 -8.25 9.39
C MET A 222 -4.31 -9.11 8.57
N GLN A 223 -3.91 -10.28 9.08
CA GLN A 223 -3.02 -11.18 8.36
C GLN A 223 -3.66 -11.73 7.08
N ASP A 224 -4.93 -12.10 7.15
CA ASP A 224 -5.64 -12.63 5.98
C ASP A 224 -5.90 -11.53 4.94
N LEU A 225 -6.26 -10.34 5.38
CA LEU A 225 -6.43 -9.17 4.50
C LEU A 225 -5.10 -8.81 3.82
N ALA A 226 -3.98 -8.87 4.54
CA ALA A 226 -2.65 -8.68 3.95
C ALA A 226 -2.29 -9.75 2.90
N LYS A 227 -2.62 -11.04 3.17
CA LYS A 227 -2.43 -12.12 2.20
C LYS A 227 -3.28 -11.91 0.95
N VAL A 228 -4.56 -11.58 1.12
CA VAL A 228 -5.51 -11.32 0.02
C VAL A 228 -5.03 -10.13 -0.81
N CYS A 229 -4.66 -9.02 -0.18
CA CYS A 229 -4.11 -7.86 -0.88
C CYS A 229 -2.84 -8.21 -1.66
N LYS A 230 -1.91 -8.97 -1.06
CA LYS A 230 -0.69 -9.42 -1.74
C LYS A 230 -1.00 -10.29 -2.96
N ALA A 231 -1.94 -11.22 -2.83
CA ALA A 231 -2.38 -12.07 -3.94
C ALA A 231 -3.06 -11.24 -5.05
N GLY A 232 -3.94 -10.31 -4.69
CA GLY A 232 -4.61 -9.41 -5.62
C GLY A 232 -3.62 -8.52 -6.39
N ILE A 233 -2.63 -7.93 -5.71
CA ILE A 233 -1.57 -7.15 -6.37
C ILE A 233 -0.77 -8.02 -7.35
N GLN A 234 -0.43 -9.25 -6.96
CA GLN A 234 0.29 -10.18 -7.84
C GLN A 234 -0.53 -10.54 -9.08
N GLN A 235 -1.83 -10.80 -8.91
CA GLN A 235 -2.74 -11.11 -10.02
C GLN A 235 -2.87 -9.92 -10.98
N ILE A 236 -3.15 -8.71 -10.47
CA ILE A 236 -3.25 -7.50 -11.29
C ILE A 236 -1.96 -7.26 -12.07
N LYS A 237 -0.80 -7.46 -11.43
CA LYS A 237 0.49 -7.32 -12.09
C LYS A 237 0.67 -8.34 -13.22
N GLN A 238 0.34 -9.60 -12.98
CA GLN A 238 0.44 -10.65 -14.00
C GLN A 238 -0.53 -10.43 -15.18
N GLU A 239 -1.77 -10.04 -14.88
CA GLU A 239 -2.76 -9.70 -15.91
C GLU A 239 -2.33 -8.48 -16.72
N GLY A 240 -1.83 -7.44 -16.06
CA GLY A 240 -1.28 -6.24 -16.71
C GLY A 240 -0.08 -6.55 -17.60
N GLU A 241 0.88 -7.37 -17.14
CA GLU A 241 2.01 -7.81 -17.95
C GLU A 241 1.58 -8.66 -19.15
N LYS A 242 0.56 -9.50 -18.99
CA LYS A 242 -0.01 -10.30 -20.09
C LYS A 242 -0.66 -9.40 -21.14
N GLN A 243 -1.53 -8.48 -20.71
CA GLN A 243 -2.19 -7.51 -21.60
C GLN A 243 -1.16 -6.65 -22.33
N GLN A 244 -0.15 -6.14 -21.63
CA GLN A 244 0.93 -5.35 -22.25
C GLN A 244 1.66 -6.14 -23.35
N LYS A 245 1.96 -7.43 -23.13
CA LYS A 245 2.60 -8.28 -24.14
C LYS A 245 1.70 -8.50 -25.35
N GLU A 246 0.41 -8.76 -25.13
CA GLU A 246 -0.58 -8.96 -26.20
C GLU A 246 -0.76 -7.68 -27.03
N GLU A 247 -0.88 -6.51 -26.39
CA GLU A 247 -0.97 -5.22 -27.07
C GLU A 247 0.30 -4.87 -27.85
N LEU A 248 1.47 -5.15 -27.28
CA LEU A 248 2.75 -4.93 -27.96
C LEU A 248 2.86 -5.80 -29.22
N GLN A 249 2.52 -7.09 -29.13
CA GLN A 249 2.51 -8.00 -30.27
C GLN A 249 1.50 -7.56 -31.34
N ALA A 250 0.29 -7.18 -30.92
CA ALA A 250 -0.73 -6.66 -31.84
C ALA A 250 -0.26 -5.37 -32.53
N SER A 251 0.40 -4.47 -31.80
CA SER A 251 0.96 -3.25 -32.36
C SER A 251 2.10 -3.52 -33.34
N GLN A 252 3.02 -4.43 -32.99
CA GLN A 252 4.10 -4.85 -33.89
C GLN A 252 3.55 -5.46 -35.18
N ALA A 253 2.53 -6.31 -35.08
CA ALA A 253 1.87 -6.89 -36.24
C ALA A 253 1.19 -5.82 -37.12
N ARG A 254 0.54 -4.82 -36.52
CA ARG A 254 -0.03 -3.68 -37.27
C ARG A 254 1.06 -2.87 -37.99
N CYS A 255 2.16 -2.56 -37.30
CA CYS A 255 3.28 -1.84 -37.90
C CYS A 255 3.89 -2.61 -39.08
N ALA A 256 4.07 -3.93 -38.94
CA ALA A 256 4.59 -4.78 -40.01
C ALA A 256 3.66 -4.79 -41.24
N ARG A 257 2.34 -4.86 -41.03
CA ARG A 257 1.36 -4.76 -42.12
C ARG A 257 1.43 -3.42 -42.83
N LEU A 258 1.43 -2.31 -42.08
CA LEU A 258 1.53 -0.97 -42.67
C LEU A 258 2.85 -0.76 -43.42
N GLN A 259 3.96 -1.31 -42.92
CA GLN A 259 5.25 -1.28 -43.63
C GLN A 259 5.17 -2.05 -44.96
N GLN A 260 4.52 -3.22 -44.97
CA GLN A 260 4.29 -3.98 -46.19
C GLN A 260 3.42 -3.20 -47.18
N ASP A 261 2.35 -2.55 -46.73
CA ASP A 261 1.47 -1.73 -47.58
C ASP A 261 2.23 -0.53 -48.18
N ILE A 262 3.07 0.15 -47.39
CA ILE A 262 3.94 1.24 -47.87
C ILE A 262 4.88 0.74 -48.96
N GLN A 263 5.51 -0.43 -48.77
CA GLN A 263 6.41 -1.01 -49.77
C GLN A 263 5.66 -1.39 -51.06
N GLN A 264 4.47 -1.99 -50.93
CA GLN A 264 3.64 -2.36 -52.08
C GLN A 264 3.16 -1.13 -52.86
N LEU A 265 2.63 -0.12 -52.17
CA LEU A 265 2.20 1.12 -52.80
C LEU A 265 3.37 1.89 -53.42
N GLY A 266 4.54 1.88 -52.78
CA GLY A 266 5.77 2.45 -53.35
C GLY A 266 6.18 1.76 -54.64
N ALA A 267 6.12 0.42 -54.69
CA ALA A 267 6.39 -0.35 -55.90
C ALA A 267 5.36 -0.06 -57.01
N GLN A 268 4.07 0.01 -56.67
CA GLN A 268 3.01 0.35 -57.63
C GLN A 268 3.19 1.76 -58.21
N LEU A 269 3.50 2.74 -57.36
CA LEU A 269 3.77 4.11 -57.80
C LEU A 269 4.96 4.16 -58.76
N ASN A 270 6.06 3.49 -58.42
CA ASN A 270 7.24 3.44 -59.29
C ASN A 270 6.94 2.80 -60.64
N ALA A 271 6.16 1.71 -60.66
CA ALA A 271 5.73 1.07 -61.89
C ALA A 271 4.89 2.03 -62.77
N LEU A 272 3.90 2.71 -62.18
CA LEU A 272 3.07 3.70 -62.88
C LEU A 272 3.90 4.87 -63.43
N VAL A 273 4.86 5.37 -62.64
CA VAL A 273 5.75 6.45 -63.09
C VAL A 273 6.58 6.01 -64.31
N LEU A 274 7.10 4.78 -64.31
CA LEU A 274 7.84 4.24 -65.45
C LEU A 274 6.96 4.06 -66.69
N GLU A 275 5.77 3.50 -66.53
CA GLU A 275 4.76 3.35 -67.61
C GLU A 275 4.40 4.71 -68.22
N HIS A 276 4.06 5.69 -67.37
CA HIS A 276 3.74 7.03 -67.83
C HIS A 276 4.92 7.69 -68.53
N ARG A 277 6.14 7.57 -68.00
CA ARG A 277 7.34 8.09 -68.66
C ARG A 277 7.60 7.44 -70.02
N ALA A 278 7.38 6.13 -70.15
CA ALA A 278 7.50 5.43 -71.43
C ALA A 278 6.44 5.88 -72.43
N SER A 279 5.18 6.02 -71.99
CA SER A 279 4.08 6.50 -72.83
C SER A 279 4.31 7.94 -73.32
N GLU A 280 4.80 8.81 -72.44
CA GLU A 280 5.12 10.21 -72.72
C GLU A 280 6.25 10.32 -73.74
N LEU A 281 7.31 9.51 -73.59
CA LEU A 281 8.41 9.43 -74.54
C LEU A 281 7.95 8.91 -75.91
N ALA A 282 7.04 7.94 -75.95
CA ALA A 282 6.45 7.45 -77.19
C ALA A 282 5.62 8.53 -77.89
N LEU A 283 4.83 9.30 -77.14
CA LEU A 283 4.08 10.44 -77.67
C LEU A 283 5.01 11.55 -78.19
N ARG A 284 6.08 11.90 -77.47
CA ARG A 284 7.11 12.84 -77.94
C ARG A 284 7.74 12.39 -79.26
N LYS A 285 8.12 11.11 -79.37
CA LYS A 285 8.65 10.55 -80.62
C LYS A 285 7.64 10.65 -81.77
N ARG A 286 6.36 10.35 -81.52
CA ARG A 286 5.30 10.48 -82.52
C ARG A 286 5.10 11.94 -82.94
N LYS A 287 5.10 12.86 -81.99
CA LYS A 287 5.04 14.31 -82.24
C LYS A 287 6.19 14.75 -83.15
N CYS A 288 7.44 14.44 -82.81
CA CYS A 288 8.61 14.77 -83.64
C CYS A 288 8.49 14.22 -85.07
N ARG A 289 8.01 12.98 -85.24
CA ARG A 289 7.81 12.39 -86.58
C ARG A 289 6.81 13.19 -87.42
N VAL A 290 5.66 13.51 -86.83
CA VAL A 290 4.62 14.30 -87.52
C VAL A 290 5.13 15.72 -87.81
N GLU A 291 5.86 16.35 -86.88
CA GLU A 291 6.50 17.64 -87.12
C GLU A 291 7.50 17.58 -88.28
N THR A 292 8.34 16.54 -88.35
CA THR A 292 9.24 16.32 -89.51
C THR A 292 8.46 16.12 -90.81
N GLU A 293 7.37 15.36 -90.80
CA GLU A 293 6.50 15.20 -91.97
C GLU A 293 5.92 16.54 -92.42
N ILE A 294 5.40 17.36 -91.50
CA ILE A 294 4.88 18.70 -91.80
C ILE A 294 5.97 19.58 -92.41
N VAL A 295 7.18 19.59 -91.84
CA VAL A 295 8.32 20.35 -92.39
C VAL A 295 8.64 19.88 -93.81
N ASN A 296 8.62 18.57 -94.07
CA ASN A 296 8.82 18.03 -95.42
C ASN A 296 7.72 18.47 -96.39
N TRP A 297 6.45 18.54 -95.95
CA TRP A 297 5.35 19.05 -96.77
C TRP A 297 5.49 20.54 -97.07
N ILE A 298 5.89 21.34 -96.07
CA ILE A 298 6.18 22.78 -96.25
C ILE A 298 7.31 22.95 -97.27
N GLN A 299 8.42 22.23 -97.12
CA GLN A 299 9.54 22.31 -98.08
C GLN A 299 9.11 21.95 -99.50
N LYS A 300 8.33 20.87 -99.68
CA LYS A 300 7.79 20.50 -100.99
C LYS A 300 6.92 21.60 -101.59
N TYR A 301 6.04 22.19 -100.77
CA TYR A 301 5.18 23.29 -101.19
C TYR A 301 6.01 24.53 -101.58
N ASP A 302 7.00 24.92 -100.77
CA ASP A 302 7.87 26.06 -101.05
C ASP A 302 8.68 25.85 -102.34
N THR A 303 9.17 24.62 -102.58
CA THR A 303 9.86 24.26 -103.84
C THR A 303 8.92 24.35 -105.04
N ASP A 304 7.75 23.71 -104.98
CA ASP A 304 6.77 23.74 -106.08
C ASP A 304 6.30 25.17 -106.37
N MET A 305 6.00 25.96 -105.33
CA MET A 305 5.66 27.37 -105.49
C MET A 305 6.81 28.19 -106.09
N GLY A 306 8.06 27.91 -105.71
CA GLY A 306 9.24 28.53 -106.31
C GLY A 306 9.41 28.18 -107.78
N GLU A 307 9.22 26.91 -108.15
CA GLU A 307 9.25 26.44 -109.55
C GLU A 307 8.12 27.09 -110.36
N LYS A 308 6.89 27.12 -109.85
CA LYS A 308 5.75 27.77 -110.51
C LYS A 308 5.95 29.27 -110.70
N GLN A 309 6.55 29.94 -109.71
CA GLN A 309 6.88 31.36 -109.82
C GLN A 309 7.94 31.60 -110.89
N ALA A 310 8.97 30.75 -110.96
CA ALA A 310 10.00 30.84 -112.01
C ALA A 310 9.43 30.60 -113.41
N GLU A 311 8.56 29.58 -113.58
CA GLU A 311 7.82 29.33 -114.82
C GLU A 311 6.97 30.53 -115.22
N TYR A 312 6.22 31.11 -114.26
CA TYR A 312 5.42 32.30 -114.50
C TYR A 312 6.27 33.50 -114.94
N GLU A 313 7.41 33.74 -114.27
CA GLU A 313 8.33 34.83 -114.61
C GLU A 313 8.96 34.64 -116.00
N GLU A 314 9.31 33.41 -116.39
CA GLU A 314 9.82 33.09 -117.73
C GLU A 314 8.76 33.37 -118.80
N VAL A 315 7.54 32.85 -118.62
CA VAL A 315 6.42 33.07 -119.56
C VAL A 315 6.07 34.55 -119.62
N HIS A 316 6.04 35.25 -118.49
CA HIS A 316 5.78 36.69 -118.44
C HIS A 316 6.89 37.49 -119.14
N ALA A 317 8.16 37.09 -118.98
CA ALA A 317 9.28 37.69 -119.70
C ALA A 317 9.20 37.45 -121.21
N ALA A 318 8.78 36.26 -121.65
CA ALA A 318 8.51 35.97 -123.06
C ALA A 318 7.33 36.81 -123.58
N TYR A 319 6.21 36.83 -122.88
CA TYR A 319 5.02 37.62 -123.21
C TYR A 319 5.33 39.11 -123.34
N THR A 320 6.12 39.67 -122.41
CA THR A 320 6.50 41.10 -122.46
C THR A 320 7.39 41.40 -123.66
N LYS A 321 8.33 40.51 -124.02
CA LYS A 321 9.13 40.62 -125.25
C LYS A 321 8.25 40.53 -126.50
N GLU A 322 7.38 39.54 -126.58
CA GLU A 322 6.46 39.37 -127.71
C GLU A 322 5.50 40.55 -127.86
N LYS A 323 4.98 41.08 -126.74
CA LYS A 323 4.15 42.28 -126.73
C LYS A 323 4.91 43.50 -127.26
N ALA A 324 6.18 43.67 -126.88
CA ALA A 324 7.03 44.72 -127.41
C ALA A 324 7.28 44.53 -128.92
N GLN A 325 7.60 43.32 -129.36
CA GLN A 325 7.76 43.00 -130.78
C GLN A 325 6.48 43.25 -131.58
N LEU A 326 5.33 42.85 -131.06
CA LEU A 326 4.03 43.09 -131.66
C LEU A 326 3.76 44.59 -131.79
N SER A 327 4.04 45.39 -130.76
CA SER A 327 3.89 46.85 -130.83
C SER A 327 4.77 47.46 -131.93
N LEU A 328 6.03 47.04 -132.04
CA LEU A 328 6.94 47.49 -133.10
C LEU A 328 6.43 47.06 -134.50
N LEU A 329 5.92 45.84 -134.63
CA LEU A 329 5.35 45.35 -135.89
C LEU A 329 4.06 46.09 -136.26
N MET A 330 3.22 46.44 -135.29
CA MET A 330 2.02 47.26 -135.50
C MET A 330 2.39 48.67 -135.95
N GLU A 331 3.41 49.29 -135.35
CA GLU A 331 3.95 50.58 -135.79
C GLU A 331 4.46 50.50 -137.24
N LYS A 332 5.29 49.48 -137.55
CA LYS A 332 5.77 49.24 -138.92
C LYS A 332 4.62 49.01 -139.91
N ARG A 333 3.60 48.24 -139.52
CA ARG A 333 2.41 47.99 -140.34
C ARG A 333 1.61 49.28 -140.58
N ALA A 334 1.50 50.15 -139.57
CA ALA A 334 0.82 51.44 -139.72
C ALA A 334 1.55 52.33 -140.75
N VAL A 335 2.89 52.38 -140.69
CA VAL A 335 3.71 53.08 -141.69
C VAL A 335 3.52 52.46 -143.08
N LEU A 336 3.63 51.14 -143.21
CA LEU A 336 3.42 50.45 -144.49
C LEU A 336 2.02 50.64 -145.07
N LEU A 337 0.98 50.67 -144.23
CA LEU A 337 -0.40 50.97 -144.67
C LEU A 337 -0.52 52.40 -145.19
N GLN A 338 0.13 53.36 -144.53
CA GLN A 338 0.18 54.74 -144.98
C GLN A 338 0.91 54.84 -146.34
N GLU A 339 2.09 54.23 -146.46
CA GLU A 339 2.84 54.16 -147.73
C GLU A 339 2.02 53.47 -148.83
N TYR A 340 1.34 52.37 -148.51
CA TYR A 340 0.49 51.66 -149.47
C TYR A 340 -0.67 52.54 -149.96
N SER A 341 -1.35 53.25 -149.05
CA SER A 341 -2.41 54.19 -149.41
C SER A 341 -1.89 55.34 -150.29
N GLN A 342 -0.69 55.86 -150.01
CA GLN A 342 -0.04 56.87 -150.85
C GLN A 342 0.27 56.32 -152.24
N ILE A 343 0.78 55.08 -152.34
CA ILE A 343 1.04 54.42 -153.63
C ILE A 343 -0.27 54.21 -154.41
N GLU A 344 -1.35 53.78 -153.76
CA GLU A 344 -2.66 53.62 -154.39
C GLU A 344 -3.21 54.97 -154.89
N GLU A 345 -3.12 56.03 -154.09
CA GLU A 345 -3.50 57.38 -154.47
C GLU A 345 -2.63 57.91 -155.62
N GLU A 346 -1.32 57.70 -155.59
CA GLU A 346 -0.42 58.04 -156.69
C GLU A 346 -0.74 57.26 -157.97
N ARG A 347 -1.07 55.97 -157.86
CA ARG A 347 -1.54 55.16 -159.01
C ARG A 347 -2.85 55.70 -159.54
N ARG A 348 -3.81 56.07 -158.68
CA ARG A 348 -5.08 56.68 -159.06
C ARG A 348 -4.86 58.00 -159.81
N ILE A 349 -4.02 58.89 -159.28
CA ILE A 349 -3.65 60.17 -159.93
C ILE A 349 -2.94 59.93 -161.27
N ARG A 350 -2.01 58.96 -161.35
CA ARG A 350 -1.35 58.59 -162.61
C ARG A 350 -2.35 58.04 -163.63
N GLN A 351 -3.34 57.28 -163.20
CA GLN A 351 -4.38 56.73 -164.06
C GLN A 351 -5.36 57.82 -164.53
N GLU A 352 -5.78 58.71 -163.63
CA GLU A 352 -6.57 59.91 -163.97
C GLU A 352 -5.82 60.82 -164.95
N LYS A 353 -4.51 61.06 -164.75
CA LYS A 353 -3.66 61.80 -165.70
C LYS A 353 -3.59 61.12 -167.06
N LYS A 354 -3.36 59.80 -167.10
CA LYS A 354 -3.38 59.05 -168.36
C LYS A 354 -4.73 59.17 -169.07
N GLU A 355 -5.84 59.12 -168.34
CA GLU A 355 -7.17 59.32 -168.92
C GLU A 355 -7.39 60.76 -169.41
N GLN A 356 -6.88 61.77 -168.70
CA GLN A 356 -6.90 63.16 -169.14
C GLN A 356 -6.07 63.35 -170.41
N ASP A 357 -4.84 62.85 -170.46
CA ASP A 357 -3.97 62.88 -171.64
C ASP A 357 -4.63 62.17 -172.83
N LEU A 358 -5.34 61.06 -172.59
CA LEU A 358 -6.07 60.33 -173.64
C LEU A 358 -7.27 61.13 -174.14
N LYS A 359 -8.01 61.80 -173.24
CA LYS A 359 -9.09 62.73 -173.61
C LYS A 359 -8.54 63.91 -174.41
N GLU A 360 -7.46 64.53 -173.96
CA GLU A 360 -6.78 65.61 -174.68
C GLU A 360 -6.31 65.16 -176.07
N PHE A 361 -5.65 64.00 -176.17
CA PHE A 361 -5.24 63.41 -177.44
C PHE A 361 -6.44 63.16 -178.36
N THR A 362 -7.56 62.63 -177.85
CA THR A 362 -8.78 62.45 -178.65
C THR A 362 -9.35 63.79 -179.13
N THR A 363 -9.36 64.82 -178.30
CA THR A 363 -9.81 66.17 -178.71
C THR A 363 -8.88 66.80 -179.75
N MET A 364 -7.56 66.67 -179.60
CA MET A 364 -6.58 67.11 -180.60
C MET A 364 -6.73 66.34 -181.92
N THR A 365 -7.02 65.04 -181.85
CA THR A 365 -7.26 64.21 -183.04
C THR A 365 -8.54 64.66 -183.75
N LEU A 366 -9.62 64.93 -183.02
CA LEU A 366 -10.88 65.45 -183.58
C LEU A 366 -10.71 66.85 -184.18
N ALA A 367 -9.92 67.72 -183.54
CA ALA A 367 -9.56 69.03 -184.07
C ALA A 367 -8.70 68.91 -185.35
N ALA A 368 -7.72 68.00 -185.37
CA ALA A 368 -6.92 67.70 -186.55
C ALA A 368 -7.77 67.14 -187.70
N ILE A 369 -8.75 66.27 -187.41
CA ILE A 369 -9.71 65.76 -188.40
C ILE A 369 -10.59 66.89 -188.95
N CYS A 370 -11.09 67.80 -188.11
CA CYS A 370 -11.87 68.96 -188.55
C CYS A 370 -11.06 69.91 -189.46
N ILE A 371 -9.80 70.19 -189.10
CA ILE A 371 -8.90 71.03 -189.91
C ILE A 371 -8.59 70.35 -191.24
N GLN A 372 -8.29 69.04 -191.23
CA GLN A 372 -8.06 68.26 -192.45
C GLN A 372 -9.30 68.17 -193.34
N ALA A 373 -10.50 68.03 -192.76
CA ALA A 373 -11.77 67.98 -193.48
C ALA A 373 -12.13 69.35 -194.08
N PHE A 374 -11.91 70.44 -193.36
CA PHE A 374 -12.13 71.80 -193.85
C PHE A 374 -11.20 72.14 -195.01
N TRP A 375 -9.90 71.81 -194.93
CA TRP A 375 -8.93 72.03 -196.00
C TRP A 375 -9.23 71.19 -197.25
N ARG A 376 -9.56 69.90 -197.08
CA ARG A 376 -9.98 69.03 -198.20
C ARG A 376 -11.26 69.54 -198.86
N GLY A 377 -12.21 70.07 -198.07
CA GLY A 377 -13.43 70.67 -198.58
C GLY A 377 -13.23 72.02 -199.29
N TYR A 378 -12.31 72.86 -198.82
CA TYR A 378 -11.98 74.14 -199.47
C TYR A 378 -11.31 73.92 -200.83
N LEU A 379 -10.38 72.97 -200.93
CA LEU A 379 -9.66 72.72 -202.18
C LEU A 379 -10.60 72.19 -203.29
N VAL A 380 -11.53 71.30 -202.94
CA VAL A 380 -12.55 70.77 -203.87
C VAL A 380 -13.56 71.85 -204.29
N ARG A 381 -13.85 72.84 -203.43
CA ARG A 381 -14.79 73.94 -203.71
C ARG A 381 -14.16 75.13 -204.46
N SER A 382 -12.84 75.23 -204.49
CA SER A 382 -12.10 76.23 -205.29
C SER A 382 -12.14 75.93 -206.81
N LEU A 383 -12.35 74.67 -207.21
CA LEU A 383 -12.27 74.25 -208.61
C LEU A 383 -13.55 74.44 -209.45
N PHE A 384 -14.70 74.89 -208.92
CA PHE A 384 -15.96 74.97 -209.71
C PHE A 384 -16.98 76.08 -209.31
N LYS A 385 -16.79 77.36 -209.74
CA LYS A 385 -17.88 78.29 -210.23
C LYS A 385 -17.45 79.76 -210.49
N SER A 386 -17.10 80.09 -211.74
CA SER A 386 -17.58 81.25 -212.54
C SER A 386 -16.90 81.18 -213.92
N LYS A 387 -17.56 81.35 -215.09
CA LYS A 387 -18.33 82.54 -215.49
C LYS A 387 -19.40 82.29 -216.58
N ARG A 388 -20.60 82.85 -216.36
CA ARG A 388 -21.54 83.36 -217.39
C ARG A 388 -22.03 84.74 -216.94
N LYS A 389 -21.98 85.82 -217.75
CA LYS A 389 -22.10 85.82 -219.22
C LYS A 389 -21.15 86.79 -219.96
N LYS A 390 -20.26 86.20 -220.78
CA LYS A 390 -20.13 86.46 -222.24
C LYS A 390 -19.43 85.26 -222.90
N LYS A 391 -20.12 84.64 -223.88
CA LYS A 391 -19.93 83.27 -224.43
C LYS A 391 -19.70 82.17 -223.37
N GLY A 392 -20.28 82.35 -222.17
CA GLY A 392 -19.83 81.64 -220.98
C GLY A 392 -20.17 80.15 -221.07
N LYS A 393 -19.18 79.30 -221.25
CA LYS A 393 -19.34 77.90 -221.58
C LYS A 393 -18.26 77.23 -220.77
N GLY A 394 -18.64 76.29 -219.92
CA GLY A 394 -17.72 75.60 -219.03
C GLY A 394 -18.56 74.80 -218.05
N LYS A 395 -18.62 73.50 -218.33
CA LYS A 395 -19.26 72.45 -217.52
C LYS A 395 -18.75 72.47 -216.10
#